data_AF-A0A1Y0H9E6-F1
#
_entry.id   AF-A0A1Y0H9E6-F1
#
_cell.length_a   1.000
_cell.length_b   1.000
_cell.length_c   1.000
_cell.angle_alpha   90.00
_cell.angle_beta   90.00
_cell.angle_gamma   90.00
#
_symmetry.space_group_name_H-M   'P 1'
#
loop_
_entity.id
_entity.type
_entity.pdbx_description
1 polymer ?
#
loop_
_entity_poly.entity_id
_entity_poly.type
_entity_poly.pdbx_seq_one_letter_code
_entity_poly.pdbx_strand_id
1 'polypeptide(L)'
;MRLLNTLVVGMYALMIALGVVQFSLWSQITDIISYNTDPVSLILSGHLHALRFAVVFPALWLHLATGWNQDLLFTIWVGMAIMLCATQVARASSLALAGNESLRRWTFFPSLLVFIGISFAMNGRIAFAFAGIACLLVSQLRWHLGLNRSLTWFLLGQLGSLILMSVSTGTFMVGALVILLFALAQPVIRDGQYLRRRQAIHFGSALLVLLSLYPLLGKSLLKNIDFYGGGIVGLIRMLQHGLGRFLPTDPLSLLIFAVGGTFFAYHVLRILALLVRQQHPLAPVALGASLAMAGGLFGLSTLLVSLPAFAVIGITWALRPLVVERPSPPAAMGSGLYST
;
A
#
# COMPACT_ATOMS: atom_id res chain seq x y z
N MET A 1 21.13 -16.83 5.27
CA MET A 1 19.94 -15.94 5.23
C MET A 1 19.62 -15.26 6.56
N ARG A 2 19.35 -15.97 7.68
CA ARG A 2 19.06 -15.28 8.97
C ARG A 2 20.18 -14.32 9.37
N LEU A 3 21.43 -14.80 9.36
CA LEU A 3 22.61 -13.98 9.62
C LEU A 3 22.70 -12.77 8.69
N LEU A 4 22.48 -12.97 7.37
CA LEU A 4 22.49 -11.88 6.38
C LEU A 4 21.41 -10.83 6.68
N ASN A 5 20.18 -11.25 6.99
CA ASN A 5 19.10 -10.33 7.37
C ASN A 5 19.48 -9.53 8.63
N THR A 6 20.01 -10.20 9.65
CA THR A 6 20.49 -9.54 10.88
C THR A 6 21.61 -8.55 10.58
N LEU A 7 22.56 -8.91 9.70
CA LEU A 7 23.67 -8.05 9.31
C LEU A 7 23.18 -6.79 8.60
N VAL A 8 22.24 -6.90 7.65
CA VAL A 8 21.69 -5.71 6.95
C VAL A 8 20.93 -4.81 7.92
N VAL A 9 20.11 -5.38 8.79
CA VAL A 9 19.37 -4.61 9.80
C VAL A 9 20.34 -3.93 10.77
N GLY A 10 21.36 -4.64 11.23
CA GLY A 10 22.42 -4.10 12.09
C GLY A 10 23.20 -2.99 11.40
N MET A 11 23.57 -3.17 10.13
CA MET A 11 24.25 -2.16 9.32
C MET A 11 23.37 -0.92 9.13
N TYR A 12 22.09 -1.08 8.83
CA TYR A 12 21.17 0.04 8.69
C TYR A 12 20.97 0.80 10.01
N ALA A 13 20.84 0.08 11.13
CA ALA A 13 20.78 0.70 12.46
C ALA A 13 22.09 1.43 12.81
N LEU A 14 23.24 0.86 12.45
CA LEU A 14 24.54 1.51 12.61
C LEU A 14 24.66 2.77 11.77
N MET A 15 24.18 2.76 10.52
CA MET A 15 24.15 3.96 9.67
C MET A 15 23.28 5.08 10.26
N ILE A 16 22.15 4.76 10.89
CA ILE A 16 21.33 5.74 11.63
C ILE A 16 22.11 6.25 12.85
N ALA A 17 22.71 5.36 13.63
CA ALA A 17 23.45 5.72 14.85
C ALA A 17 24.67 6.62 14.56
N LEU A 18 25.36 6.39 13.44
CA LEU A 18 26.47 7.21 12.98
C LEU A 18 26.03 8.51 12.28
N GLY A 19 24.72 8.73 12.10
CA GLY A 19 24.20 9.90 11.40
C GLY A 19 24.42 9.90 9.88
N VAL A 20 24.77 8.76 9.29
CA VAL A 20 24.91 8.60 7.83
C VAL A 20 23.53 8.65 7.16
N VAL A 21 22.52 8.07 7.82
CA VAL A 21 21.12 8.17 7.41
C VAL A 21 20.40 9.06 8.40
N GLN A 22 19.92 10.20 7.92
CA GLN A 22 19.13 11.15 8.70
C GLN A 22 17.95 11.64 7.88
N PHE A 23 16.79 11.76 8.53
CA PHE A 23 15.59 12.35 7.99
C PHE A 23 15.13 13.45 8.92
N SER A 24 14.79 14.61 8.36
CA SER A 24 14.21 15.71 9.13
C SER A 24 12.70 15.63 9.20
N LEU A 25 12.12 16.11 10.30
CA LEU A 25 10.67 16.23 10.38
C LEU A 25 10.17 17.23 9.32
N TRP A 26 9.15 16.84 8.55
CA TRP A 26 8.46 17.71 7.59
C TRP A 26 7.92 19.02 8.22
N SER A 27 8.10 20.15 7.53
CA SER A 27 7.65 21.47 7.99
C SER A 27 6.16 21.53 8.32
N GLN A 28 5.33 20.83 7.55
CA GLN A 28 3.87 20.77 7.75
C GLN A 28 3.46 20.32 9.16
N ILE A 29 4.27 19.50 9.81
CA ILE A 29 3.96 19.04 11.18
C ILE A 29 4.66 19.89 12.23
N THR A 30 5.85 20.42 11.97
CA THR A 30 6.44 21.43 12.87
C THR A 30 5.55 22.65 13.00
N ASP A 31 4.91 23.08 11.92
CA ASP A 31 3.96 24.19 11.92
C ASP A 31 2.76 23.88 12.82
N ILE A 32 2.19 22.67 12.75
CA ILE A 32 1.07 22.25 13.61
C ILE A 32 1.48 22.21 15.08
N ILE A 33 2.68 21.72 15.38
CA ILE A 33 3.20 21.68 16.75
C ILE A 33 3.36 23.09 17.31
N SER A 34 3.80 24.06 16.49
CA SER A 34 3.99 25.44 16.93
C SER A 34 2.69 26.11 17.43
N TYR A 35 1.54 25.64 16.98
CA TYR A 35 0.21 26.10 17.44
C TYR A 35 -0.28 25.37 18.70
N ASN A 36 0.55 24.54 19.35
CA ASN A 36 0.24 23.78 20.56
C ASN A 36 -1.11 23.02 20.49
N THR A 37 -1.42 22.47 19.31
CA THR A 37 -2.73 21.84 19.08
C THR A 37 -2.74 20.40 19.55
N ASP A 38 -3.74 20.04 20.35
CA ASP A 38 -3.94 18.66 20.79
C ASP A 38 -4.22 17.72 19.60
N PRO A 39 -3.51 16.59 19.47
CA PRO A 39 -3.68 15.65 18.34
C PRO A 39 -5.10 15.13 18.15
N VAL A 40 -5.81 14.86 19.25
CA VAL A 40 -7.17 14.32 19.19
C VAL A 40 -8.13 15.40 18.70
N SER A 41 -8.01 16.62 19.21
CA SER A 41 -8.77 17.78 18.74
C SER A 41 -8.56 18.05 17.25
N LEU A 42 -7.34 17.85 16.74
CA LEU A 42 -7.00 18.03 15.33
C LEU A 42 -7.69 16.98 14.43
N ILE A 43 -7.79 15.74 14.90
CA ILE A 43 -8.53 14.67 14.20
C ILE A 43 -10.03 14.95 14.24
N LEU A 44 -10.57 15.31 15.41
CA LEU A 44 -12.01 15.58 15.59
C LEU A 44 -12.48 16.81 14.81
N SER A 45 -11.63 17.83 14.65
CA SER A 45 -11.91 18.98 13.78
C SER A 45 -11.87 18.65 12.29
N GLY A 46 -11.43 17.44 11.92
CA GLY A 46 -11.32 17.00 10.52
C GLY A 46 -10.24 17.78 9.76
N HIS A 47 -9.19 18.23 10.45
CA HIS A 47 -8.10 18.96 9.82
C HIS A 47 -7.40 18.10 8.77
N LEU A 48 -7.08 18.70 7.62
CA LEU A 48 -6.58 17.99 6.42
C LEU A 48 -5.23 17.29 6.65
N HIS A 49 -4.46 17.74 7.64
CA HIS A 49 -3.17 17.15 8.00
C HIS A 49 -3.23 16.30 9.27
N ALA A 50 -4.41 16.10 9.87
CA ALA A 50 -4.56 15.33 11.10
C ALA A 50 -4.12 13.87 10.94
N LEU A 51 -4.48 13.22 9.82
CA LEU A 51 -4.04 11.85 9.56
C LEU A 51 -2.52 11.76 9.37
N ARG A 52 -1.91 12.75 8.69
CA ARG A 52 -0.45 12.83 8.54
C ARG A 52 0.23 12.98 9.89
N PHE A 53 -0.31 13.85 10.72
CA PHE A 53 0.14 14.06 12.09
C PHE A 53 0.07 12.74 12.88
N ALA A 54 -1.05 12.02 12.80
CA ALA A 54 -1.23 10.73 13.49
C ALA A 54 -0.17 9.69 13.12
N VAL A 55 0.29 9.66 11.86
CA VAL A 55 1.37 8.75 11.42
C VAL A 55 2.69 9.03 12.11
N VAL A 56 3.01 10.31 12.37
CA VAL A 56 4.30 10.73 12.92
C VAL A 56 4.24 11.01 14.42
N PHE A 57 3.03 11.08 14.98
CA PHE A 57 2.79 11.30 16.40
C PHE A 57 3.59 10.38 17.33
N PRO A 58 3.78 9.07 17.07
CA PRO A 58 4.60 8.23 17.94
C PRO A 58 6.04 8.74 18.13
N ALA A 59 6.69 9.25 17.07
CA ALA A 59 8.03 9.82 17.16
C ALA A 59 8.03 11.14 17.93
N LEU A 60 7.02 11.97 17.73
CA LEU A 60 6.85 13.24 18.43
C LEU A 60 6.57 13.06 19.92
N TRP A 61 5.71 12.10 20.25
CA TRP A 61 5.39 11.79 21.63
C TRP A 61 6.63 11.34 22.40
N LEU A 62 7.49 10.51 21.79
CA LEU A 62 8.78 10.16 22.36
C LEU A 62 9.69 11.37 22.54
N HIS A 63 9.73 12.28 21.56
CA HIS A 63 10.50 13.53 21.68
C HIS A 63 10.03 14.35 22.88
N LEU A 64 8.73 14.56 23.03
CA LEU A 64 8.14 15.30 24.16
C LEU A 64 8.38 14.60 25.51
N ALA A 65 8.38 13.26 25.53
CA ALA A 65 8.57 12.49 26.75
C ALA A 65 10.04 12.40 27.21
N THR A 66 11.00 12.33 26.28
CA THR A 66 12.42 12.08 26.60
C THR A 66 13.35 13.27 26.36
N GLY A 67 12.90 14.30 25.62
CA GLY A 67 13.73 15.41 25.17
C GLY A 67 14.78 15.05 24.12
N TRP A 68 14.74 13.84 23.55
CA TRP A 68 15.70 13.41 22.53
C TRP A 68 15.55 14.20 21.24
N ASN A 69 16.60 14.27 20.42
CA ASN A 69 16.55 14.95 19.13
C ASN A 69 15.38 14.43 18.26
N GLN A 70 14.53 15.36 17.81
CA GLN A 70 13.31 15.07 17.06
C GLN A 70 13.59 14.36 15.73
N ASP A 71 14.60 14.82 14.99
CA ASP A 71 14.96 14.27 13.68
C ASP A 71 15.55 12.86 13.82
N LEU A 72 16.30 12.59 14.89
CA LEU A 72 16.77 11.25 15.22
C LEU A 72 15.61 10.28 15.47
N LEU A 73 14.63 10.68 16.30
CA LEU A 73 13.45 9.86 16.58
C LEU A 73 12.60 9.65 15.32
N PHE A 74 12.44 10.67 14.49
CA PHE A 74 11.77 10.55 13.20
C PHE A 74 12.52 9.59 12.27
N THR A 75 13.84 9.66 12.24
CA THR A 75 14.70 8.77 11.45
C THR A 75 14.53 7.31 11.86
N ILE A 76 14.53 7.03 13.17
CA ILE A 76 14.26 5.70 13.71
C ILE A 76 12.85 5.22 13.30
N TRP A 77 11.85 6.10 13.38
CA TRP A 77 10.48 5.80 13.00
C TRP A 77 10.31 5.48 11.51
N VAL A 78 10.97 6.23 10.63
CA VAL A 78 11.07 5.92 9.19
C VAL A 78 11.75 4.57 8.98
N GLY A 79 12.83 4.29 9.72
CA GLY A 79 13.49 2.99 9.71
C GLY A 79 12.54 1.83 10.07
N MET A 80 11.71 2.00 11.09
CA MET A 80 10.68 1.02 11.45
C MET A 80 9.64 0.83 10.33
N ALA A 81 9.23 1.90 9.64
CA ALA A 81 8.31 1.81 8.51
C ALA A 81 8.92 1.03 7.33
N ILE A 82 10.21 1.24 7.01
CA ILE A 82 10.94 0.47 5.99
C ILE A 82 10.98 -1.01 6.36
N MET A 83 11.30 -1.31 7.62
CA MET A 83 11.35 -2.68 8.14
C MET A 83 9.99 -3.37 8.06
N LEU A 84 8.92 -2.64 8.41
CA LEU A 84 7.55 -3.12 8.26
C LEU A 84 7.23 -3.40 6.79
N CYS A 85 7.54 -2.46 5.88
CA CYS A 85 7.33 -2.63 4.44
C CYS A 85 8.04 -3.87 3.90
N ALA A 86 9.35 -4.01 4.16
CA ALA A 86 10.15 -5.15 3.71
C ALA A 86 9.59 -6.48 4.24
N THR A 87 9.15 -6.51 5.51
CA THR A 87 8.52 -7.68 6.11
C THR A 87 7.21 -8.05 5.41
N GLN A 88 6.36 -7.06 5.11
CA GLN A 88 5.08 -7.30 4.43
C GLN A 88 5.26 -7.71 2.97
N VAL A 89 6.21 -7.10 2.23
CA VAL A 89 6.55 -7.51 0.86
C VAL A 89 7.09 -8.94 0.85
N ALA A 90 7.99 -9.27 1.77
CA ALA A 90 8.50 -10.63 1.93
C ALA A 90 7.39 -11.64 2.19
N ARG A 91 6.40 -11.26 3.01
CA ARG A 91 5.23 -12.08 3.34
C ARG A 91 4.23 -12.19 2.19
N ALA A 92 3.95 -11.11 1.47
CA ALA A 92 3.10 -11.16 0.28
C ALA A 92 3.71 -12.06 -0.79
N SER A 93 5.03 -11.97 -0.99
CA SER A 93 5.77 -12.81 -1.93
C SER A 93 5.72 -14.29 -1.55
N SER A 94 5.90 -14.63 -0.27
CA SER A 94 5.81 -16.02 0.20
C SER A 94 4.40 -16.59 0.13
N LEU A 95 3.38 -15.77 0.39
CA LEU A 95 1.98 -16.14 0.20
C LEU A 95 1.66 -16.40 -1.28
N ALA A 96 2.19 -15.59 -2.19
CA ALA A 96 2.01 -15.78 -3.63
C ALA A 96 2.75 -17.01 -4.18
N LEU A 97 3.91 -17.35 -3.62
CA LEU A 97 4.72 -18.54 -3.92
C LEU A 97 4.19 -19.80 -3.19
N ALA A 98 2.94 -20.17 -3.44
CA ALA A 98 2.30 -21.38 -2.90
C ALA A 98 2.12 -21.42 -1.37
N GLY A 99 2.04 -20.27 -0.69
CA GLY A 99 1.77 -20.20 0.75
C GLY A 99 2.93 -20.64 1.64
N ASN A 100 4.15 -20.78 1.11
CA ASN A 100 5.29 -21.28 1.85
C ASN A 100 6.00 -20.17 2.64
N GLU A 101 5.58 -19.94 3.89
CA GLU A 101 6.17 -18.95 4.80
C GLU A 101 7.68 -19.17 5.06
N SER A 102 8.23 -20.38 4.82
CA SER A 102 9.68 -20.62 4.97
C SER A 102 10.53 -19.84 3.95
N LEU A 103 9.93 -19.43 2.83
CA LEU A 103 10.57 -18.59 1.81
C LEU A 103 10.72 -17.13 2.25
N ARG A 104 10.01 -16.71 3.31
CA ARG A 104 10.05 -15.33 3.82
C ARG A 104 11.47 -14.85 4.16
N ARG A 105 12.33 -15.75 4.64
CA ARG A 105 13.73 -15.42 4.95
C ARG A 105 14.57 -15.08 3.72
N TRP A 106 14.19 -15.59 2.55
CA TRP A 106 14.86 -15.36 1.27
C TRP A 106 14.34 -14.10 0.57
N THR A 107 13.06 -13.77 0.79
CA THR A 107 12.41 -12.58 0.20
C THR A 107 12.66 -11.31 1.00
N PHE A 108 13.01 -11.42 2.29
CA PHE A 108 13.25 -10.27 3.17
C PHE A 108 14.47 -9.41 2.76
N PHE A 109 15.64 -10.02 2.57
CA PHE A 109 16.86 -9.32 2.19
C PHE A 109 16.71 -8.44 0.93
N PRO A 110 16.25 -8.96 -0.23
CA PRO A 110 16.11 -8.14 -1.42
C PRO A 110 15.05 -7.04 -1.25
N SER A 111 13.98 -7.32 -0.50
CA SER A 111 12.96 -6.30 -0.18
C SER A 111 13.57 -5.15 0.63
N LEU A 112 14.33 -5.45 1.68
CA LEU A 112 14.94 -4.45 2.56
C LEU A 112 15.92 -3.56 1.80
N LEU A 113 16.77 -4.14 0.94
CA LEU A 113 17.74 -3.39 0.16
C LEU A 113 17.06 -2.39 -0.80
N VAL A 114 15.99 -2.81 -1.47
CA VAL A 114 15.20 -1.93 -2.35
C VAL A 114 14.61 -0.75 -1.56
N PHE A 115 14.02 -1.00 -0.39
CA PHE A 115 13.37 0.08 0.36
C PHE A 115 14.33 0.98 1.15
N ILE A 116 15.53 0.51 1.50
CA ILE A 116 16.59 1.39 2.02
C ILE A 116 17.03 2.38 0.93
N GLY A 117 17.22 1.93 -0.31
CA GLY A 117 17.62 2.83 -1.40
C GLY A 117 16.57 3.90 -1.71
N ILE A 118 15.29 3.56 -1.61
CA ILE A 118 14.19 4.45 -1.99
C ILE A 118 13.71 5.32 -0.81
N SER A 119 14.09 5.01 0.44
CA SER A 119 13.68 5.79 1.61
C SER A 119 14.19 7.24 1.60
N PHE A 120 15.27 7.52 0.87
CA PHE A 120 15.76 8.87 0.64
C PHE A 120 14.78 9.74 -0.17
N ALA A 121 13.84 9.12 -0.90
CA ALA A 121 12.80 9.87 -1.59
C ALA A 121 11.85 10.56 -0.59
N MET A 122 11.60 11.85 -0.83
CA MET A 122 10.74 12.68 0.02
C MET A 122 11.15 12.70 1.50
N ASN A 123 12.46 12.62 1.79
CA ASN A 123 12.98 12.70 3.17
C ASN A 123 12.32 11.66 4.10
N GLY A 124 12.25 10.40 3.67
CA GLY A 124 11.70 9.30 4.48
C GLY A 124 10.17 9.21 4.51
N ARG A 125 9.44 10.29 4.17
CA ARG A 125 7.97 10.37 4.25
C ARG A 125 7.27 9.24 3.48
N ILE A 126 7.80 8.87 2.31
CA ILE A 126 7.15 7.88 1.45
C ILE A 126 7.22 6.45 2.03
N ALA A 127 8.15 6.19 2.96
CA ALA A 127 8.29 4.89 3.60
C ALA A 127 7.00 4.46 4.32
N PHE A 128 6.26 5.40 4.92
CA PHE A 128 4.97 5.11 5.54
C PHE A 128 3.93 4.69 4.50
N ALA A 129 3.87 5.35 3.34
CA ALA A 129 2.96 4.93 2.26
C ALA A 129 3.34 3.55 1.71
N PHE A 130 4.64 3.23 1.62
CA PHE A 130 5.11 1.91 1.22
C PHE A 130 4.74 0.83 2.24
N ALA A 131 4.90 1.11 3.53
CA ALA A 131 4.46 0.22 4.60
C ALA A 131 2.93 0.01 4.55
N GLY A 132 2.17 1.09 4.35
CA GLY A 132 0.72 1.07 4.23
C GLY A 132 0.24 0.22 3.07
N ILE A 133 0.74 0.43 1.85
CA ILE A 133 0.32 -0.38 0.70
C ILE A 133 0.75 -1.85 0.87
N ALA A 134 1.93 -2.13 1.43
CA ALA A 134 2.38 -3.50 1.64
C ALA A 134 1.48 -4.24 2.67
N CYS A 135 1.11 -3.57 3.77
CA CYS A 135 0.12 -4.06 4.73
C CYS A 135 -1.23 -4.33 4.06
N LEU A 136 -1.69 -3.41 3.20
CA LEU A 136 -2.96 -3.54 2.49
C LEU A 136 -2.97 -4.77 1.59
N LEU A 137 -1.91 -4.94 0.79
CA LEU A 137 -1.73 -6.08 -0.10
C LEU A 137 -1.70 -7.41 0.66
N VAL A 138 -0.98 -7.50 1.78
CA VAL A 138 -0.95 -8.71 2.61
C VAL A 138 -2.34 -9.02 3.18
N SER A 139 -3.07 -8.00 3.67
CA SER A 139 -4.42 -8.18 4.21
C SER A 139 -5.38 -8.73 3.15
N GLN A 140 -5.39 -8.11 1.97
CA GLN A 140 -6.21 -8.53 0.82
C GLN A 140 -5.80 -9.91 0.32
N LEU A 141 -4.50 -10.21 0.24
CA LEU A 141 -4.01 -11.51 -0.22
C LEU A 141 -4.40 -12.64 0.73
N ARG A 142 -4.27 -12.45 2.05
CA ARG A 142 -4.73 -13.47 3.01
C ARG A 142 -6.25 -13.67 2.99
N TRP A 143 -7.01 -12.61 2.78
CA TRP A 143 -8.46 -12.72 2.61
C TRP A 143 -8.78 -13.48 1.33
N HIS A 144 -8.12 -13.13 0.23
CA HIS A 144 -8.28 -13.73 -1.09
C HIS A 144 -7.97 -15.22 -1.10
N LEU A 145 -6.87 -15.63 -0.47
CA LEU A 145 -6.45 -17.03 -0.32
C LEU A 145 -7.21 -17.78 0.78
N GLY A 146 -8.18 -17.14 1.45
CA GLY A 146 -8.98 -17.77 2.50
C GLY A 146 -8.25 -18.02 3.83
N LEU A 147 -7.01 -17.54 3.99
CA LEU A 147 -6.17 -17.75 5.17
C LEU A 147 -6.61 -16.94 6.39
N ASN A 148 -7.15 -15.73 6.20
CA ASN A 148 -7.68 -14.93 7.29
C ASN A 148 -9.19 -15.15 7.44
N ARG A 149 -9.62 -15.68 8.59
CA ARG A 149 -11.05 -15.92 8.88
C ARG A 149 -11.74 -14.77 9.61
N SER A 150 -10.97 -13.89 10.26
CA SER A 150 -11.54 -12.79 11.07
C SER A 150 -11.70 -11.53 10.23
N LEU A 151 -12.94 -11.03 10.15
CA LEU A 151 -13.28 -9.75 9.52
C LEU A 151 -12.59 -8.58 10.24
N THR A 152 -12.49 -8.62 11.57
CA THR A 152 -11.91 -7.55 12.37
C THR A 152 -10.46 -7.29 11.98
N TRP A 153 -9.63 -8.34 11.91
CA TRP A 153 -8.23 -8.20 11.50
C TRP A 153 -8.07 -7.73 10.06
N PHE A 154 -9.00 -8.14 9.18
CA PHE A 154 -9.02 -7.69 7.80
C PHE A 154 -9.33 -6.18 7.70
N LEU A 155 -10.32 -5.69 8.46
CA LEU A 155 -10.69 -4.28 8.52
C LEU A 155 -9.63 -3.42 9.18
N LEU A 156 -9.07 -3.86 10.32
CA LEU A 156 -7.95 -3.19 10.98
C LEU A 156 -6.73 -3.09 10.05
N GLY A 157 -6.47 -4.14 9.26
CA GLY A 157 -5.43 -4.12 8.25
C GLY A 157 -5.67 -3.05 7.18
N GLN A 158 -6.91 -2.90 6.69
CA GLN A 158 -7.25 -1.87 5.70
C GLN A 158 -7.18 -0.46 6.27
N LEU A 159 -7.80 -0.22 7.43
CA LEU A 159 -7.82 1.10 8.08
C LEU A 159 -6.41 1.54 8.49
N GLY A 160 -5.62 0.66 9.12
CA GLY A 160 -4.24 0.94 9.47
C GLY A 160 -3.38 1.23 8.23
N SER A 161 -3.62 0.52 7.13
CA SER A 161 -2.94 0.80 5.85
C SER A 161 -3.29 2.19 5.31
N LEU A 162 -4.58 2.57 5.34
CA LEU A 162 -5.02 3.90 4.90
C LEU A 162 -4.42 5.02 5.76
N ILE A 163 -4.33 4.84 7.08
CA ILE A 163 -3.67 5.80 7.98
C ILE A 163 -2.21 5.97 7.56
N LEU A 164 -1.45 4.89 7.37
CA LEU A 164 -0.06 4.96 6.93
C LEU A 164 0.10 5.60 5.53
N MET A 165 -0.85 5.35 4.62
CA MET A 165 -0.88 5.96 3.29
C MET A 165 -1.36 7.43 3.29
N SER A 166 -1.84 7.97 4.41
CA SER A 166 -2.32 9.35 4.51
C SER A 166 -1.22 10.41 4.41
N VAL A 167 0.05 9.99 4.46
CA VAL A 167 1.22 10.86 4.28
C VAL A 167 1.19 11.64 2.98
N SER A 168 0.51 11.19 1.93
CA SER A 168 0.21 11.99 0.74
C SER A 168 -1.25 11.78 0.34
N THR A 169 -1.91 12.83 -0.17
CA THR A 169 -3.30 12.72 -0.61
C THR A 169 -3.42 11.69 -1.75
N GLY A 170 -2.48 11.71 -2.71
CA GLY A 170 -2.52 10.77 -3.84
C GLY A 170 -2.34 9.31 -3.41
N THR A 171 -1.44 9.05 -2.45
CA THR A 171 -1.23 7.69 -1.93
C THR A 171 -2.45 7.21 -1.15
N PHE A 172 -3.08 8.07 -0.35
CA PHE A 172 -4.33 7.77 0.34
C PHE A 172 -5.47 7.42 -0.62
N MET A 173 -5.63 8.19 -1.70
CA MET A 173 -6.63 7.93 -2.75
C MET A 173 -6.41 6.58 -3.42
N VAL A 174 -5.16 6.25 -3.76
CA VAL A 174 -4.84 4.93 -4.32
C VAL A 174 -5.20 3.82 -3.35
N GLY A 175 -4.87 3.94 -2.06
CA GLY A 175 -5.25 2.95 -1.06
C GLY A 175 -6.77 2.74 -1.00
N ALA A 176 -7.55 3.82 -1.00
CA ALA A 176 -9.01 3.76 -1.00
C ALA A 176 -9.57 3.11 -2.28
N LEU A 177 -9.02 3.43 -3.45
CA LEU A 177 -9.39 2.82 -4.72
C LEU A 177 -9.04 1.34 -4.79
N VAL A 178 -7.88 0.94 -4.25
CA VAL A 178 -7.47 -0.47 -4.15
C VAL A 178 -8.44 -1.26 -3.27
N ILE A 179 -8.90 -0.68 -2.16
CA ILE A 179 -9.94 -1.29 -1.31
C ILE A 179 -11.26 -1.45 -2.07
N LEU A 180 -11.74 -0.38 -2.70
CA LEU A 180 -12.99 -0.38 -3.45
C LEU A 180 -12.98 -1.40 -4.59
N LEU A 181 -11.97 -1.34 -5.45
CA LEU A 181 -11.88 -2.18 -6.63
C LEU A 181 -11.60 -3.63 -6.28
N PHE A 182 -10.83 -3.91 -5.22
CA PHE A 182 -10.68 -5.27 -4.73
C PHE A 182 -12.01 -5.84 -4.25
N ALA A 183 -12.85 -5.03 -3.59
CA ALA A 183 -14.18 -5.44 -3.16
C ALA A 183 -15.15 -5.68 -4.31
N LEU A 184 -15.14 -4.81 -5.33
CA LEU A 184 -15.95 -4.96 -6.55
C LEU A 184 -15.48 -6.12 -7.43
N ALA A 185 -14.18 -6.43 -7.43
CA ALA A 185 -13.61 -7.52 -8.22
C ALA A 185 -13.93 -8.91 -7.65
N GLN A 186 -14.30 -9.02 -6.37
CA GLN A 186 -14.78 -10.29 -5.82
C GLN A 186 -16.00 -10.76 -6.61
N PRO A 187 -16.13 -12.06 -6.91
CA PRO A 187 -17.29 -12.56 -7.65
C PRO A 187 -18.57 -12.37 -6.82
N VAL A 188 -19.31 -11.29 -7.09
CA VAL A 188 -20.60 -10.98 -6.44
C VAL A 188 -21.69 -11.95 -6.89
N ILE A 189 -21.60 -12.39 -8.15
CA ILE A 189 -22.56 -13.30 -8.79
C ILE A 189 -21.71 -14.31 -9.57
N ARG A 190 -21.65 -15.55 -9.09
CA ARG A 190 -21.12 -16.68 -9.86
C ARG A 190 -22.28 -17.65 -10.00
N ASP A 191 -22.69 -17.92 -11.24
CA ASP A 191 -23.67 -18.94 -11.59
C ASP A 191 -25.09 -18.74 -11.02
N GLY A 192 -25.58 -17.49 -10.98
CA GLY A 192 -26.95 -17.19 -10.51
C GLY A 192 -27.19 -17.39 -9.00
N GLN A 193 -26.16 -17.82 -8.26
CA GLN A 193 -26.22 -17.93 -6.81
C GLN A 193 -25.86 -16.58 -6.18
N TYR A 194 -26.70 -16.15 -5.23
CA TYR A 194 -26.50 -14.96 -4.42
C TYR A 194 -25.09 -14.89 -3.82
N LEU A 195 -24.62 -13.67 -3.54
CA LEU A 195 -23.40 -13.38 -2.80
C LEU A 195 -23.18 -14.39 -1.67
N ARG A 196 -22.06 -15.11 -1.70
CA ARG A 196 -21.66 -15.89 -0.51
C ARG A 196 -21.55 -14.89 0.64
N ARG A 197 -22.09 -15.22 1.83
CA ARG A 197 -22.10 -14.34 3.03
C ARG A 197 -20.78 -13.59 3.24
N ARG A 198 -19.64 -14.25 3.02
CA ARG A 198 -18.30 -13.68 3.12
C ARG A 198 -18.02 -12.54 2.14
N GLN A 199 -18.48 -12.64 0.89
CA GLN A 199 -18.31 -11.61 -0.14
C GLN A 199 -19.21 -10.42 0.11
N ALA A 200 -20.46 -10.65 0.54
CA ALA A 200 -21.37 -9.57 0.94
C ALA A 200 -20.80 -8.78 2.12
N ILE A 201 -20.29 -9.48 3.14
CA ILE A 201 -19.60 -8.86 4.28
C ILE A 201 -18.39 -8.05 3.79
N HIS A 202 -17.58 -8.59 2.89
CA HIS A 202 -16.43 -7.88 2.34
C HIS A 202 -16.84 -6.59 1.63
N PHE A 203 -17.78 -6.68 0.70
CA PHE A 203 -18.31 -5.52 -0.05
C PHE A 203 -18.91 -4.48 0.89
N GLY A 204 -19.78 -4.89 1.81
CA GLY A 204 -20.38 -4.00 2.81
C GLY A 204 -19.33 -3.35 3.71
N SER A 205 -18.28 -4.08 4.09
CA SER A 205 -17.21 -3.56 4.92
C SER A 205 -16.30 -2.56 4.17
N ALA A 206 -16.00 -2.80 2.89
CA ALA A 206 -15.26 -1.86 2.06
C ALA A 206 -16.08 -0.59 1.82
N LEU A 207 -17.38 -0.73 1.55
CA LEU A 207 -18.29 0.39 1.42
C LEU A 207 -18.38 1.19 2.72
N LEU A 208 -18.47 0.54 3.87
CA LEU A 208 -18.47 1.21 5.17
C LEU A 208 -17.17 2.02 5.40
N VAL A 209 -16.00 1.45 5.10
CA VAL A 209 -14.71 2.15 5.18
C VAL A 209 -14.70 3.38 4.26
N LEU A 210 -15.19 3.25 3.02
CA LEU A 210 -15.22 4.37 2.09
C LEU A 210 -16.23 5.46 2.47
N LEU A 211 -17.42 5.08 2.92
CA LEU A 211 -18.45 6.02 3.35
C LEU A 211 -18.01 6.78 4.61
N SER A 212 -17.38 6.11 5.57
CA SER A 212 -16.82 6.76 6.77
C SER A 212 -15.67 7.73 6.43
N LEU A 213 -14.92 7.48 5.36
CA LEU A 213 -13.84 8.35 4.90
C LEU A 213 -14.24 9.37 3.83
N TYR A 214 -15.48 9.29 3.31
CA TYR A 214 -15.95 10.14 2.22
C TYR A 214 -15.74 11.65 2.48
N PRO A 215 -16.05 12.20 3.68
CA PRO A 215 -15.81 13.61 3.95
C PRO A 215 -14.33 14.00 3.84
N LEU A 216 -13.42 13.13 4.30
CA LEU A 216 -11.98 13.35 4.23
C LEU A 216 -11.47 13.22 2.79
N LEU A 217 -11.96 12.23 2.03
CA LEU A 217 -11.60 12.02 0.64
C LEU A 217 -12.03 13.23 -0.22
N GLY A 218 -13.30 13.65 -0.10
CA GLY A 218 -13.84 14.80 -0.83
C GLY A 218 -13.09 16.09 -0.51
N LYS A 219 -12.92 16.42 0.78
CA LYS A 219 -12.15 17.62 1.20
C LYS A 219 -10.71 17.59 0.71
N SER A 220 -10.05 16.43 0.76
CA SER A 220 -8.66 16.31 0.32
C SER A 220 -8.50 16.46 -1.19
N LEU A 221 -9.45 15.94 -1.97
CA LEU A 221 -9.47 16.09 -3.43
C LEU A 221 -9.73 17.55 -3.83
N LEU A 222 -10.76 18.18 -3.25
CA LEU A 222 -11.08 19.58 -3.51
C LEU A 222 -9.92 20.50 -3.13
N LYS A 223 -9.32 20.32 -1.94
CA LYS A 223 -8.13 21.07 -1.53
C LYS A 223 -6.99 20.96 -2.54
N ASN A 224 -6.74 19.75 -3.07
CA ASN A 224 -5.70 19.57 -4.08
C ASN A 224 -6.05 20.31 -5.37
N ILE A 225 -7.30 20.22 -5.84
CA ILE A 225 -7.74 20.94 -7.04
C ILE A 225 -7.59 22.46 -6.84
N ASP A 226 -8.03 22.98 -5.69
CA ASP A 226 -7.94 24.39 -5.34
C ASP A 226 -6.48 24.86 -5.23
N PHE A 227 -5.60 24.05 -4.63
CA PHE A 227 -4.16 24.32 -4.55
C PHE A 227 -3.52 24.50 -5.92
N TYR A 228 -3.98 23.75 -6.94
CA TYR A 228 -3.49 23.88 -8.31
C TYR A 228 -4.22 24.98 -9.12
N GLY A 229 -5.16 25.72 -8.53
CA GLY A 229 -5.83 26.86 -9.17
C GLY A 229 -7.34 26.71 -9.35
N GLY A 230 -7.95 25.63 -8.83
CA GLY A 230 -9.40 25.45 -8.80
C GLY A 230 -10.01 24.99 -10.13
N GLY A 231 -11.20 24.38 -10.04
CA GLY A 231 -11.97 23.92 -11.21
C GLY A 231 -11.21 22.96 -12.14
N ILE A 232 -11.53 23.03 -13.44
CA ILE A 232 -10.89 22.18 -14.47
C ILE A 232 -9.42 22.56 -14.65
N VAL A 233 -9.06 23.85 -14.53
CA VAL A 233 -7.68 24.32 -14.65
C VAL A 233 -6.79 23.71 -13.55
N GLY A 234 -7.29 23.70 -12.31
CA GLY A 234 -6.63 23.03 -11.19
C GLY A 234 -6.45 21.53 -11.42
N LEU A 235 -7.44 20.85 -12.00
CA LEU A 235 -7.32 19.44 -12.37
C LEU A 235 -6.21 19.19 -13.41
N ILE A 236 -6.13 20.02 -14.46
CA ILE A 236 -5.10 19.91 -15.50
C ILE A 236 -3.72 20.19 -14.91
N ARG A 237 -3.57 21.23 -14.10
CA ARG A 237 -2.30 21.54 -13.43
C ARG A 237 -1.88 20.45 -12.45
N MET A 238 -2.83 19.82 -11.76
CA MET A 238 -2.57 18.65 -10.92
C MET A 238 -2.08 17.46 -11.76
N LEU A 239 -2.65 17.22 -12.95
CA LEU A 239 -2.17 16.21 -13.89
C LEU A 239 -0.74 16.53 -14.37
N GLN A 240 -0.43 17.79 -14.63
CA GLN A 240 0.92 18.27 -15.01
C GLN A 240 1.94 18.20 -13.86
N HIS A 241 1.51 17.97 -12.63
CA HIS A 241 2.43 17.75 -11.51
C HIS A 241 3.04 16.33 -11.53
N GLY A 242 2.32 15.36 -12.11
CA GLY A 242 2.76 13.96 -12.20
C GLY A 242 3.36 13.60 -13.56
N LEU A 243 3.24 12.31 -13.93
CA LEU A 243 3.60 11.86 -15.28
C LEU A 243 2.67 12.43 -16.36
N GLY A 244 1.50 12.94 -15.98
CA GLY A 244 0.58 13.62 -16.88
C GLY A 244 1.16 14.90 -17.50
N ARG A 245 2.29 15.42 -17.00
CA ARG A 245 3.02 16.56 -17.59
C ARG A 245 3.48 16.34 -19.03
N PHE A 246 3.64 15.07 -19.42
CA PHE A 246 4.03 14.70 -20.77
C PHE A 246 2.84 14.60 -21.73
N LEU A 247 1.62 14.75 -21.21
CA LEU A 247 0.42 14.76 -22.03
C LEU A 247 0.21 16.15 -22.64
N PRO A 248 -0.20 16.22 -23.91
CA PRO A 248 -0.67 17.47 -24.51
C PRO A 248 -1.87 18.03 -23.74
N THR A 249 -1.91 19.35 -23.61
CA THR A 249 -2.92 20.06 -22.78
C THR A 249 -4.03 20.68 -23.62
N ASP A 250 -3.96 20.57 -24.95
CA ASP A 250 -5.05 21.03 -25.80
C ASP A 250 -6.30 20.17 -25.53
N PRO A 251 -7.51 20.77 -25.59
CA PRO A 251 -8.74 20.08 -25.19
C PRO A 251 -9.03 18.80 -25.97
N LEU A 252 -8.68 18.77 -27.27
CA LEU A 252 -8.94 17.61 -28.12
C LEU A 252 -8.06 16.43 -27.72
N SER A 253 -6.76 16.64 -27.52
CA SER A 253 -5.86 15.59 -27.08
C SER A 253 -6.20 15.10 -25.67
N LEU A 254 -6.60 16.00 -24.75
CA LEU A 254 -7.07 15.61 -23.43
C LEU A 254 -8.35 14.76 -23.51
N LEU A 255 -9.28 15.10 -24.40
CA LEU A 255 -10.49 14.30 -24.64
C LEU A 255 -10.15 12.91 -25.21
N ILE A 256 -9.28 12.84 -26.22
CA ILE A 256 -8.81 11.57 -26.80
C ILE A 256 -8.15 10.72 -25.72
N PHE A 257 -7.28 11.31 -24.90
CA PHE A 257 -6.63 10.61 -23.81
C PHE A 257 -7.61 10.16 -22.73
N ALA A 258 -8.60 10.98 -22.38
CA ALA A 258 -9.63 10.62 -21.41
C ALA A 258 -10.49 9.44 -21.91
N VAL A 259 -10.94 9.48 -23.16
CA VAL A 259 -11.75 8.41 -23.77
C VAL A 259 -10.93 7.14 -23.95
N GLY A 260 -9.77 7.24 -24.60
CA GLY A 260 -8.87 6.11 -24.84
C GLY A 260 -8.31 5.51 -23.54
N GLY A 261 -7.95 6.36 -22.58
CA GLY A 261 -7.51 5.98 -21.25
C GLY A 261 -8.60 5.31 -20.42
N THR A 262 -9.85 5.79 -20.50
CA THR A 262 -11.01 5.14 -19.86
C THR A 262 -11.28 3.76 -20.47
N PHE A 263 -11.23 3.66 -21.80
CA PHE A 263 -11.37 2.38 -22.50
C PHE A 263 -10.27 1.39 -22.11
N PHE A 264 -9.01 1.83 -22.12
CA PHE A 264 -7.87 1.02 -21.69
C PHE A 264 -7.99 0.59 -20.22
N ALA A 265 -8.32 1.53 -19.33
CA ALA A 265 -8.52 1.27 -17.91
C ALA A 265 -9.64 0.24 -17.67
N TYR A 266 -10.75 0.35 -18.40
CA TYR A 266 -11.84 -0.63 -18.35
C TYR A 266 -11.35 -2.03 -18.71
N HIS A 267 -10.58 -2.19 -19.78
CA HIS A 267 -10.04 -3.49 -20.19
C HIS A 267 -9.04 -4.06 -19.17
N VAL A 268 -8.12 -3.24 -18.65
CA VAL A 268 -7.17 -3.65 -17.62
C VAL A 268 -7.91 -4.07 -16.35
N LEU A 269 -8.87 -3.27 -15.88
CA LEU A 269 -9.67 -3.59 -14.70
C LEU A 269 -10.52 -4.85 -14.91
N ARG A 270 -11.05 -5.07 -16.10
CA ARG A 270 -11.77 -6.31 -16.45
C ARG A 270 -10.85 -7.53 -16.35
N ILE A 271 -9.64 -7.47 -16.92
CA ILE A 271 -8.66 -8.57 -16.85
C ILE A 271 -8.27 -8.83 -15.39
N LEU A 272 -7.97 -7.78 -14.61
CA LEU A 272 -7.62 -7.91 -13.20
C LEU A 272 -8.78 -8.49 -12.38
N ALA A 273 -10.02 -8.07 -12.66
CA ALA A 273 -11.21 -8.63 -12.03
C ALA A 273 -11.38 -10.12 -12.37
N LEU A 274 -11.11 -10.53 -13.61
CA LEU A 274 -11.11 -11.95 -13.99
C LEU A 274 -10.02 -12.73 -13.23
N LEU A 275 -8.81 -12.19 -13.10
CA LEU A 275 -7.74 -12.82 -12.32
C LEU A 275 -8.11 -12.97 -10.83
N VAL A 276 -8.74 -11.95 -10.24
CA VAL A 276 -9.29 -12.03 -8.87
C VAL A 276 -10.38 -13.10 -8.80
N ARG A 277 -11.28 -13.19 -9.78
CA ARG A 277 -12.34 -14.21 -9.80
C ARG A 277 -11.82 -15.63 -9.96
N GLN A 278 -10.73 -15.79 -10.71
CA GLN A 278 -10.01 -17.06 -10.89
C GLN A 278 -9.12 -17.44 -9.70
N GLN A 279 -9.11 -16.65 -8.63
CA GLN A 279 -8.29 -16.87 -7.44
C GLN A 279 -6.79 -16.91 -7.73
N HIS A 280 -6.33 -16.15 -8.73
CA HIS A 280 -4.91 -16.08 -9.04
C HIS A 280 -4.15 -15.41 -7.89
N PRO A 281 -3.08 -16.02 -7.35
CA PRO A 281 -2.43 -15.56 -6.12
C PRO A 281 -1.82 -14.14 -6.23
N LEU A 282 -1.45 -13.69 -7.42
CA LEU A 282 -0.94 -12.34 -7.64
C LEU A 282 -2.01 -11.29 -7.96
N ALA A 283 -3.29 -11.66 -8.07
CA ALA A 283 -4.33 -10.74 -8.54
C ALA A 283 -4.50 -9.48 -7.66
N PRO A 284 -4.55 -9.56 -6.30
CA PRO A 284 -4.64 -8.36 -5.46
C PRO A 284 -3.41 -7.43 -5.62
N VAL A 285 -2.23 -8.04 -5.80
CA VAL A 285 -0.96 -7.32 -5.98
C VAL A 285 -0.92 -6.59 -7.32
N ALA A 286 -1.31 -7.26 -8.40
CA ALA A 286 -1.39 -6.67 -9.73
C ALA A 286 -2.42 -5.53 -9.80
N LEU A 287 -3.55 -5.66 -9.09
CA LEU A 287 -4.54 -4.59 -8.95
C LEU A 287 -3.95 -3.37 -8.24
N GLY A 288 -3.27 -3.59 -7.11
CA GLY A 288 -2.56 -2.53 -6.38
C GLY A 288 -1.53 -1.80 -7.23
N ALA A 289 -0.68 -2.55 -7.94
CA ALA A 289 0.33 -1.99 -8.86
C ALA A 289 -0.32 -1.11 -9.94
N SER A 290 -1.34 -1.64 -10.62
CA SER A 290 -2.00 -0.95 -11.74
C SER A 290 -2.67 0.35 -11.30
N LEU A 291 -3.30 0.36 -10.13
CA LEU A 291 -3.95 1.57 -9.59
C LEU A 291 -2.93 2.61 -9.12
N ALA A 292 -1.83 2.18 -8.50
CA ALA A 292 -0.74 3.09 -8.14
C ALA A 292 -0.07 3.70 -9.38
N MET A 293 0.13 2.92 -10.44
CA MET A 293 0.62 3.42 -11.73
C MET A 293 -0.33 4.45 -12.36
N ALA A 294 -1.63 4.15 -12.39
CA ALA A 294 -2.63 5.10 -12.89
C ALA A 294 -2.65 6.39 -12.06
N GLY A 295 -2.58 6.29 -10.73
CA GLY A 295 -2.44 7.45 -9.84
C GLY A 295 -1.14 8.23 -10.07
N GLY A 296 -0.10 7.59 -10.61
CA GLY A 296 1.16 8.20 -11.03
C GLY A 296 1.01 9.32 -12.06
N LEU A 297 -0.09 9.34 -12.82
CA LEU A 297 -0.42 10.45 -13.72
C LEU A 297 -0.53 11.78 -12.96
N PHE A 298 -1.02 11.77 -11.71
CA PHE A 298 -1.23 12.96 -10.90
C PHE A 298 -0.09 13.25 -9.90
N GLY A 299 0.88 12.35 -9.74
CA GLY A 299 2.02 12.60 -8.87
C GLY A 299 3.00 11.44 -8.77
N LEU A 300 4.30 11.76 -8.78
CA LEU A 300 5.39 10.77 -8.69
C LEU A 300 5.35 9.97 -7.38
N SER A 301 4.99 10.60 -6.26
CA SER A 301 4.84 9.89 -4.98
C SER A 301 3.78 8.79 -5.05
N THR A 302 2.72 9.00 -5.82
CA THR A 302 1.65 8.03 -6.04
C THR A 302 2.11 6.88 -6.93
N LEU A 303 2.89 7.19 -7.98
CA LEU A 303 3.53 6.18 -8.83
C LEU A 303 4.46 5.27 -8.04
N LEU A 304 5.30 5.85 -7.17
CA LEU A 304 6.28 5.13 -6.38
C LEU A 304 5.62 4.14 -5.40
N VAL A 305 4.37 4.35 -4.99
CA VAL A 305 3.62 3.38 -4.18
C VAL A 305 3.35 2.06 -4.93
N SER A 306 3.57 1.99 -6.24
CA SER A 306 3.56 0.73 -6.98
C SER A 306 4.77 -0.16 -6.67
N LEU A 307 5.87 0.39 -6.12
CA LEU A 307 7.12 -0.33 -5.89
C LEU A 307 6.98 -1.54 -4.94
N PRO A 308 6.28 -1.46 -3.79
CA PRO A 308 5.98 -2.65 -3.01
C PRO A 308 5.27 -3.76 -3.79
N ALA A 309 4.31 -3.41 -4.64
CA ALA A 309 3.61 -4.41 -5.46
C ALA A 309 4.53 -5.03 -6.52
N PHE A 310 5.36 -4.21 -7.18
CA PHE A 310 6.36 -4.70 -8.13
C PHE A 310 7.44 -5.54 -7.48
N ALA A 311 7.89 -5.19 -6.27
CA ALA A 311 8.82 -6.00 -5.51
C ALA A 311 8.22 -7.39 -5.22
N VAL A 312 6.95 -7.46 -4.84
CA VAL A 312 6.26 -8.76 -4.68
C VAL A 312 6.24 -9.55 -5.98
N ILE A 313 5.81 -8.94 -7.09
CA ILE A 313 5.73 -9.62 -8.40
C ILE A 313 7.11 -10.10 -8.84
N GLY A 314 8.12 -9.24 -8.78
CA GLY A 314 9.49 -9.54 -9.21
C GLY A 314 10.13 -10.64 -8.37
N ILE A 315 10.00 -10.58 -7.04
CA ILE A 315 10.51 -11.62 -6.13
C ILE A 315 9.78 -12.95 -6.35
N THR A 316 8.45 -12.93 -6.49
CA THR A 316 7.67 -14.14 -6.79
C THR A 316 8.08 -14.73 -8.13
N TRP A 317 8.32 -13.93 -9.16
CA TRP A 317 8.78 -14.42 -10.45
C TRP A 317 10.18 -15.03 -10.38
N ALA A 318 11.13 -14.34 -9.73
CA ALA A 318 12.51 -14.78 -9.61
C ALA A 318 12.68 -16.08 -8.80
N LEU A 319 11.85 -16.29 -7.77
CA LEU A 319 11.93 -17.48 -6.91
C LEU A 319 10.99 -18.62 -7.32
N ARG A 320 10.15 -18.42 -8.35
CA ARG A 320 9.22 -19.44 -8.85
C ARG A 320 9.92 -20.76 -9.21
N PRO A 321 11.08 -20.79 -9.89
CA PRO A 321 11.76 -22.05 -10.23
C PRO A 321 12.10 -22.90 -9.01
N LEU A 322 12.54 -22.28 -7.91
CA LEU A 322 12.94 -22.95 -6.67
C LEU A 322 11.79 -23.64 -5.94
N VAL A 323 10.54 -23.32 -6.28
CA VAL A 323 9.33 -23.92 -5.65
C VAL A 323 8.77 -25.05 -6.50
N VAL A 324 8.84 -24.94 -7.83
CA VAL A 324 8.31 -25.93 -8.77
C VAL A 324 9.09 -27.24 -8.72
N GLU A 325 10.37 -27.20 -8.33
CA GLU A 325 11.23 -28.39 -8.23
C GLU A 325 10.99 -29.29 -7.02
N ARG A 326 10.05 -28.97 -6.11
CA ARG A 326 9.72 -29.92 -5.04
C ARG A 326 8.92 -31.08 -5.64
N PRO A 327 9.47 -32.31 -5.70
CA PRO A 327 8.70 -33.45 -6.14
C PRO A 327 7.47 -33.55 -5.25
N SER A 328 6.31 -33.75 -5.88
CA SER A 328 5.08 -34.09 -5.18
C SER A 328 5.43 -35.16 -4.14
N PRO A 329 5.01 -35.02 -2.87
CA PRO A 329 5.20 -36.11 -1.92
C PRO A 329 4.70 -37.38 -2.59
N PRO A 330 5.46 -38.50 -2.52
CA PRO A 330 5.06 -39.74 -3.15
C PRO A 330 3.61 -39.99 -2.76
N ALA A 331 2.75 -40.23 -3.77
CA ALA A 331 1.34 -40.48 -3.54
C ALA A 331 1.24 -41.44 -2.36
N ALA A 332 0.55 -41.02 -1.29
CA ALA A 332 0.43 -41.83 -0.09
C ALA A 332 0.03 -43.23 -0.56
N MET A 333 0.94 -44.21 -0.41
CA MET A 333 0.68 -45.58 -0.86
C MET A 333 -0.66 -45.95 -0.27
N GLY A 334 -1.60 -46.27 -1.16
CA GLY A 334 -3.00 -46.40 -0.82
C GLY A 334 -3.14 -47.16 0.49
N SER A 335 -3.76 -46.51 1.47
CA SER A 335 -4.40 -47.22 2.57
C SER A 335 -5.48 -48.10 1.93
N GLY A 336 -5.08 -49.26 1.42
CA GLY A 336 -5.92 -50.34 0.92
C GLY A 336 -6.66 -51.02 2.07
N LEU A 337 -7.27 -50.21 2.94
CA LEU A 337 -7.87 -50.63 4.20
C LEU A 337 -9.31 -50.11 4.31
N TYR A 338 -10.05 -50.09 3.20
CA TYR A 338 -11.53 -50.10 3.25
C TYR A 338 -12.07 -50.83 2.02
N SER A 339 -11.89 -52.15 2.01
CA SER A 339 -12.71 -53.08 1.23
C SER A 339 -13.16 -54.22 2.16
N THR A 340 -14.27 -53.99 2.86
CA THR A 340 -15.22 -55.01 3.34
C THR A 340 -16.54 -54.32 3.60
#